data_AF-A0AAN8DIP2-F1
#
_entry.id   AF-A0AAN8DIP2-F1
#
_cell.length_a   1.000
_cell.length_b   1.000
_cell.length_c   1.000
_cell.angle_alpha   90.00
_cell.angle_beta   90.00
_cell.angle_gamma   90.00
#
_symmetry.space_group_name_H-M   'P 1'
#
loop_
_entity.id
_entity.type
_entity.pdbx_description
1 polymer ?
#
loop_
_entity_poly.entity_id
_entity_poly.type
_entity_poly.pdbx_seq_one_letter_code
_entity_poly.pdbx_strand_id
1 'polypeptide(L)'
;MHWVVDAALAARAKLENTARNFDLGQIRRVTLRVPPSKYVDCPLPSTEHQARHSFQFNASSALLDNKVTVSSFSEAQMNRPALKELLSKVKVETPKDNHPSFDKMYCEVEIETDQGQSYAARCDTFYGHWRKPLSQEDLVDKFSVNASSVLCSEGVEGLIDVVGNMERVRECSILGSYLRLTSSQQEQCYSLQRL
;
A
#
# COMPACT_ATOMS: atom_id res chain seq x y z
N MET A 1 -1.30 -5.23 -7.17
CA MET A 1 -1.93 -4.64 -5.97
C MET A 1 -2.04 -3.13 -6.05
N HIS A 2 -0.94 -2.39 -6.24
CA HIS A 2 -0.98 -0.93 -6.28
C HIS A 2 -1.96 -0.32 -7.30
N TRP A 3 -2.10 -0.88 -8.52
CA TRP A 3 -3.15 -0.46 -9.47
C TRP A 3 -4.57 -0.51 -8.86
N VAL A 4 -4.85 -1.55 -8.07
CA VAL A 4 -6.16 -1.71 -7.42
C VAL A 4 -6.37 -0.66 -6.34
N VAL A 5 -5.34 -0.40 -5.53
CA VAL A 5 -5.41 0.61 -4.47
C VAL A 5 -5.65 2.00 -5.09
N ASP A 6 -4.89 2.37 -6.11
CA ASP A 6 -5.00 3.69 -6.75
C ASP A 6 -6.39 3.87 -7.41
N ALA A 7 -6.86 2.87 -8.15
CA ALA A 7 -8.21 2.88 -8.73
C ALA A 7 -9.32 2.93 -7.67
N ALA A 8 -9.18 2.19 -6.56
CA ALA A 8 -10.14 2.19 -5.46
C ALA A 8 -10.20 3.55 -4.76
N LEU A 9 -9.05 4.17 -4.47
CA LEU A 9 -8.99 5.51 -3.88
C LEU A 9 -9.62 6.56 -4.80
N ALA A 10 -9.38 6.48 -6.11
CA ALA A 10 -9.99 7.37 -7.08
C ALA A 10 -11.52 7.17 -7.20
N ALA A 11 -12.00 5.93 -7.16
CA ALA A 11 -13.43 5.63 -7.16
C ALA A 11 -14.11 6.12 -5.86
N ARG A 12 -13.46 5.92 -4.71
CA ARG A 12 -13.88 6.43 -3.41
C ARG A 12 -14.00 7.96 -3.42
N ALA A 13 -13.00 8.66 -3.94
CA ALA A 13 -13.05 10.12 -4.04
C ALA A 13 -14.21 10.62 -4.90
N LYS A 14 -14.55 9.92 -5.99
CA LYS A 14 -15.74 10.26 -6.82
C LYS A 14 -17.04 10.07 -6.03
N LEU A 15 -17.16 8.99 -5.28
CA LEU A 15 -18.30 8.74 -4.40
C LEU A 15 -18.41 9.83 -3.31
N GLU A 16 -17.31 10.15 -2.63
CA GLU A 16 -17.24 11.20 -1.60
C GLU A 16 -17.65 12.57 -2.12
N ASN A 17 -17.16 12.96 -3.31
CA ASN A 17 -17.44 14.28 -3.88
C ASN A 17 -18.88 14.43 -4.40
N THR A 18 -19.59 13.32 -4.65
CA THR A 18 -20.94 13.34 -5.20
C THR A 18 -22.00 13.09 -4.13
N ALA A 19 -21.70 12.25 -3.15
CA ALA A 19 -22.62 11.90 -2.08
C ALA A 19 -22.69 13.04 -1.05
N ARG A 20 -23.91 13.54 -0.78
CA ARG A 20 -24.13 14.50 0.32
C ARG A 20 -23.78 13.94 1.70
N ASN A 21 -23.80 12.61 1.85
CA ASN A 21 -23.40 11.89 3.04
C ASN A 21 -22.63 10.65 2.61
N PHE A 22 -21.32 10.64 2.82
CA PHE A 22 -20.47 9.50 2.49
C PHE A 22 -20.61 8.42 3.55
N ASP A 23 -21.31 7.34 3.19
CA ASP A 23 -21.38 6.12 3.99
C ASP A 23 -20.98 4.93 3.11
N LEU A 24 -20.06 4.11 3.58
CA LEU A 24 -19.64 2.90 2.87
C LEU A 24 -20.65 1.76 3.04
N GLY A 25 -21.57 1.86 4.00
CA GLY A 25 -22.73 0.98 4.14
C GLY A 25 -23.63 0.98 2.90
N GLN A 26 -23.69 2.10 2.16
CA GLN A 26 -24.49 2.23 0.94
C GLN A 26 -23.92 1.46 -0.26
N ILE A 27 -22.70 0.91 -0.15
CA ILE A 27 -22.10 0.12 -1.21
C ILE A 27 -22.87 -1.18 -1.32
N ARG A 28 -23.45 -1.41 -2.50
CA ARG A 28 -24.14 -2.64 -2.87
C ARG A 28 -23.19 -3.66 -3.48
N ARG A 29 -22.29 -3.19 -4.35
CA ARG A 29 -21.37 -4.03 -5.11
C ARG A 29 -20.11 -3.28 -5.48
N VAL A 30 -18.98 -3.98 -5.46
CA VAL A 30 -17.71 -3.48 -5.99
C VAL A 30 -17.26 -4.43 -7.09
N THR A 31 -17.02 -3.91 -8.29
CA THR A 31 -16.50 -4.70 -9.42
C THR A 31 -15.05 -4.30 -9.67
N LEU A 32 -14.14 -5.28 -9.62
CA LEU A 32 -12.72 -5.12 -9.92
C LEU A 32 -12.45 -5.72 -11.30
N ARG A 33 -12.07 -4.89 -12.26
CA ARG A 33 -11.61 -5.33 -13.58
C ARG A 33 -10.08 -5.35 -13.57
N VAL A 34 -9.51 -6.54 -13.56
CA VAL A 34 -8.08 -6.80 -13.35
C VAL A 34 -7.58 -7.85 -14.35
N PRO A 35 -6.26 -7.99 -14.58
CA PRO A 35 -5.79 -9.07 -15.44
C PRO A 35 -6.07 -10.43 -14.80
N PRO A 36 -6.17 -11.51 -15.62
CA PRO A 36 -6.33 -12.86 -15.09
C PRO A 36 -5.14 -13.24 -14.20
N SER A 37 -5.42 -13.77 -13.02
CA SER A 37 -4.40 -14.20 -12.06
C SER A 37 -4.88 -15.43 -11.29
N LYS A 38 -3.99 -16.41 -11.13
CA LYS A 38 -4.27 -17.61 -10.32
C LYS A 38 -3.96 -17.43 -8.84
N TYR A 39 -3.10 -16.47 -8.49
CA TYR A 39 -2.49 -16.37 -7.16
C TYR A 39 -2.94 -15.14 -6.37
N VAL A 40 -3.59 -14.19 -7.05
CA VAL A 40 -3.95 -12.88 -6.46
C VAL A 40 -5.48 -12.71 -6.31
N ASP A 41 -6.24 -13.66 -6.84
CA ASP A 41 -7.68 -13.77 -6.64
C ASP A 41 -7.93 -14.57 -5.35
N CYS A 42 -7.99 -13.86 -4.22
CA CYS A 42 -8.20 -14.43 -2.89
C CYS A 42 -9.32 -13.64 -2.20
N PRO A 43 -10.60 -14.02 -2.38
CA PRO A 43 -11.75 -13.23 -1.93
C PRO A 43 -11.80 -12.99 -0.42
N LEU A 44 -11.38 -13.98 0.37
CA LEU A 44 -11.42 -13.94 1.83
C LEU A 44 -10.07 -14.42 2.39
N PRO A 45 -9.04 -13.54 2.43
CA PRO A 45 -7.74 -13.93 2.96
C PRO A 45 -7.82 -14.16 4.48
N SER A 46 -7.25 -15.27 4.95
CA SER A 46 -7.15 -15.62 6.37
C SER A 46 -5.79 -15.33 6.99
N THR A 47 -4.77 -15.04 6.16
CA THR A 47 -3.41 -14.74 6.61
C THR A 47 -2.89 -13.45 5.99
N GLU A 48 -1.93 -12.80 6.67
CA GLU A 48 -1.25 -11.61 6.16
C GLU A 48 -0.70 -11.83 4.75
N HIS A 49 -0.09 -13.00 4.52
CA HIS A 49 0.45 -13.38 3.22
C HIS A 49 -0.64 -13.42 2.14
N GLN A 50 -1.78 -14.06 2.42
CA GLN A 50 -2.91 -14.08 1.49
C GLN A 50 -3.47 -12.67 1.24
N ALA A 51 -3.55 -11.82 2.27
CA ALA A 51 -4.04 -10.45 2.14
C ALA A 51 -3.13 -9.58 1.25
N ARG A 52 -1.81 -9.75 1.37
CA ARG A 52 -0.82 -9.10 0.46
C ARG A 52 -1.01 -9.51 -1.00
N HIS A 53 -1.58 -10.69 -1.24
CA HIS A 53 -1.91 -11.24 -2.55
C HIS A 53 -3.42 -11.35 -2.77
N SER A 54 -4.22 -10.37 -2.34
CA SER A 54 -5.68 -10.38 -2.55
C SER A 54 -6.16 -9.06 -3.16
N PHE A 55 -6.60 -9.11 -4.43
CA PHE A 55 -7.21 -7.96 -5.11
C PHE A 55 -8.35 -7.35 -4.28
N GLN A 56 -9.23 -8.22 -3.79
CA GLN A 56 -10.40 -7.86 -3.02
C GLN A 56 -10.02 -7.17 -1.71
N PHE A 57 -9.04 -7.71 -0.97
CA PHE A 57 -8.58 -7.11 0.27
C PHE A 57 -8.03 -5.71 0.07
N ASN A 58 -7.14 -5.53 -0.89
CA ASN A 58 -6.51 -4.22 -1.09
C ASN A 58 -7.50 -3.18 -1.61
N ALA A 59 -8.45 -3.58 -2.46
CA ALA A 59 -9.56 -2.70 -2.86
C ALA A 59 -10.40 -2.31 -1.64
N SER A 60 -10.88 -3.28 -0.86
CA SER A 60 -11.74 -3.04 0.28
C SER A 60 -11.06 -2.22 1.38
N SER A 61 -9.78 -2.47 1.68
CA SER A 61 -9.01 -1.65 2.62
C SER A 61 -8.85 -0.21 2.11
N ALA A 62 -8.55 -0.02 0.82
CA ALA A 62 -8.45 1.32 0.23
C ALA A 62 -9.79 2.09 0.30
N LEU A 63 -10.90 1.40 0.02
CA LEU A 63 -12.25 1.98 0.11
C LEU A 63 -12.63 2.35 1.55
N LEU A 64 -12.36 1.47 2.52
CA LEU A 64 -12.69 1.67 3.94
C LEU A 64 -11.82 2.72 4.61
N ASP A 65 -10.51 2.64 4.43
CA ASP A 65 -9.55 3.38 5.26
C ASP A 65 -8.99 4.63 4.56
N ASN A 66 -9.35 4.85 3.28
CA ASN A 66 -8.75 5.84 2.38
C ASN A 66 -7.22 5.71 2.22
N LYS A 67 -6.65 4.56 2.57
CA LYS A 67 -5.22 4.27 2.47
C LYS A 67 -4.98 2.78 2.64
N VAL A 68 -3.81 2.33 2.19
CA VAL A 68 -3.29 1.01 2.52
C VAL A 68 -1.87 1.19 3.03
N THR A 69 -1.60 0.74 4.26
CA THR A 69 -0.30 0.87 4.94
C THR A 69 0.19 -0.51 5.39
N VAL A 70 1.40 -0.58 5.96
CA VAL A 70 1.92 -1.82 6.56
C VAL A 70 0.96 -2.37 7.63
N SER A 71 0.37 -1.50 8.45
CA SER A 71 -0.57 -1.89 9.50
C SER A 71 -1.91 -2.42 8.97
N SER A 72 -2.29 -2.10 7.73
CA SER A 72 -3.52 -2.60 7.11
C SER A 72 -3.56 -4.13 7.06
N PHE A 73 -2.41 -4.79 7.02
CA PHE A 73 -2.30 -6.25 6.94
C PHE A 73 -2.22 -6.94 8.33
N SER A 74 -2.30 -6.19 9.43
CA SER A 74 -2.33 -6.80 10.76
C SER A 74 -3.61 -7.61 10.97
N GLU A 75 -3.52 -8.66 11.79
CA GLU A 75 -4.64 -9.56 12.09
C GLU A 75 -5.89 -8.81 12.56
N ALA A 76 -5.71 -7.78 13.41
CA ALA A 76 -6.79 -6.94 13.90
C ALA A 76 -7.51 -6.19 12.75
N GLN A 77 -6.76 -5.65 11.79
CA GLN A 77 -7.34 -4.93 10.64
C GLN A 77 -8.01 -5.89 9.64
N MET A 78 -7.43 -7.07 9.43
CA MET A 78 -7.97 -8.11 8.57
C MET A 78 -9.30 -8.70 9.09
N ASN A 79 -9.48 -8.75 10.41
CA ASN A 79 -10.65 -9.37 11.02
C ASN A 79 -11.85 -8.45 11.24
N ARG A 80 -11.76 -7.16 10.86
CA ARG A 80 -12.84 -6.18 11.06
C ARG A 80 -14.14 -6.60 10.36
N PRO A 81 -15.30 -6.53 11.04
CA PRO A 81 -16.59 -6.86 10.43
C PRO A 81 -16.89 -6.07 9.15
N ALA A 82 -16.65 -4.74 9.16
CA ALA A 82 -16.86 -3.87 8.01
C ALA A 82 -16.03 -4.29 6.78
N LEU A 83 -14.81 -4.78 6.99
CA LEU A 83 -13.96 -5.31 5.92
C LEU A 83 -14.54 -6.60 5.34
N LYS A 84 -14.95 -7.54 6.20
CA LYS A 84 -15.56 -8.81 5.76
C LYS A 84 -16.88 -8.58 5.01
N GLU A 85 -17.68 -7.62 5.47
CA GLU A 85 -18.89 -7.20 4.79
C GLU A 85 -18.57 -6.66 3.38
N LEU A 86 -17.63 -5.72 3.26
CA LEU A 86 -17.27 -5.17 1.96
C LEU A 86 -16.68 -6.23 1.03
N LEU A 87 -15.83 -7.13 1.53
CA LEU A 87 -15.29 -8.25 0.75
C LEU A 87 -16.38 -9.13 0.15
N SER A 88 -17.48 -9.37 0.87
CA SER A 88 -18.61 -10.15 0.36
C SER A 88 -19.34 -9.50 -0.83
N LYS A 89 -19.14 -8.20 -1.03
CA LYS A 89 -19.72 -7.39 -2.12
C LYS A 89 -18.78 -7.26 -3.33
N VAL A 90 -17.56 -7.79 -3.25
CA VAL A 90 -16.55 -7.67 -4.31
C VAL A 90 -16.71 -8.77 -5.36
N LYS A 91 -16.77 -8.38 -6.63
CA LYS A 91 -16.71 -9.26 -7.80
C LYS A 91 -15.47 -8.95 -8.62
N VAL A 92 -14.80 -9.98 -9.10
CA VAL A 92 -13.65 -9.85 -10.02
C VAL A 92 -14.08 -10.17 -11.45
N GLU A 93 -13.65 -9.34 -12.39
CA GLU A 93 -13.82 -9.51 -13.83
C GLU A 93 -12.46 -9.39 -14.52
N THR A 94 -12.29 -10.14 -15.60
CA THR A 94 -11.02 -10.22 -16.35
C THR A 94 -11.24 -9.82 -17.81
N PRO A 95 -11.18 -8.52 -18.13
CA PRO A 95 -11.31 -8.04 -19.51
C PRO A 95 -10.27 -8.69 -20.44
N LYS A 96 -10.66 -9.00 -21.68
CA LYS A 96 -9.81 -9.72 -22.65
C LYS A 96 -8.58 -8.91 -23.06
N ASP A 97 -8.65 -7.59 -23.00
CA ASP A 97 -7.57 -6.64 -23.29
C ASP A 97 -6.61 -6.42 -22.12
N ASN A 98 -6.98 -6.86 -20.91
CA ASN A 98 -6.15 -6.70 -19.71
C ASN A 98 -5.21 -7.90 -19.52
N HIS A 99 -4.02 -7.82 -20.11
CA HIS A 99 -3.02 -8.88 -20.02
C HIS A 99 -2.21 -8.80 -18.70
N PRO A 100 -1.81 -9.93 -18.10
CA PRO A 100 -1.00 -9.97 -16.87
C PRO A 100 0.46 -9.58 -17.14
N SER A 101 0.68 -8.31 -17.48
CA SER A 101 1.99 -7.71 -17.71
C SER A 101 2.05 -6.39 -16.98
N PHE A 102 3.03 -6.19 -16.10
CA PHE A 102 3.19 -4.93 -15.37
C PHE A 102 3.36 -3.71 -16.29
N ASP A 103 3.81 -3.92 -17.53
CA ASP A 103 3.92 -2.86 -18.53
C ASP A 103 2.56 -2.43 -19.11
N LYS A 104 1.59 -3.35 -19.21
CA LYS A 104 0.33 -3.12 -19.95
C LYS A 104 -0.93 -3.20 -19.11
N MET A 105 -0.89 -3.91 -17.98
CA MET A 105 -2.05 -4.16 -17.15
C MET A 105 -2.60 -2.87 -16.56
N TYR A 106 -3.88 -2.89 -16.27
CA TYR A 106 -4.58 -1.84 -15.55
C TYR A 106 -5.48 -2.45 -14.46
N CYS A 107 -6.03 -1.59 -13.61
CA CYS A 107 -7.17 -1.95 -12.78
C CYS A 107 -8.26 -0.90 -12.96
N GLU A 108 -9.50 -1.34 -13.09
CA GLU A 108 -10.68 -0.49 -12.94
C GLU A 108 -11.51 -0.98 -11.77
N VAL A 109 -11.96 -0.04 -10.95
CA VAL A 109 -12.82 -0.28 -9.80
C VAL A 109 -14.12 0.47 -10.03
N GLU A 110 -15.23 -0.24 -9.95
CA GLU A 110 -16.57 0.30 -10.05
C GLU A 110 -17.32 0.02 -8.75
N ILE A 111 -17.88 1.07 -8.15
CA ILE A 111 -18.67 1.02 -6.92
C ILE A 111 -20.12 1.31 -7.29
N GLU A 112 -21.02 0.37 -7.00
CA GLU A 112 -22.45 0.57 -7.14
C GLU A 112 -23.09 0.77 -5.77
N THR A 113 -23.95 1.78 -5.65
CA THR A 113 -24.68 2.08 -4.43
C THR A 113 -26.08 1.43 -4.41
N ASP A 114 -26.69 1.32 -3.24
CA ASP A 114 -28.07 0.84 -3.10
C ASP A 114 -29.10 1.75 -3.79
N GLN A 115 -28.75 3.02 -4.00
CA GLN A 115 -29.56 3.98 -4.75
C GLN A 115 -29.37 3.87 -6.28
N GLY A 116 -28.55 2.92 -6.75
CA GLY A 116 -28.33 2.63 -8.16
C GLY A 116 -27.35 3.56 -8.87
N GLN A 117 -26.61 4.42 -8.15
CA GLN A 117 -25.52 5.18 -8.78
C GLN A 117 -24.26 4.32 -8.87
N SER A 118 -23.46 4.57 -9.91
CA SER A 118 -22.19 3.91 -10.12
C SER A 118 -21.03 4.92 -10.18
N TYR A 119 -19.94 4.61 -9.49
CA TYR A 119 -18.72 5.40 -9.44
C TYR A 119 -17.55 4.52 -9.86
N ALA A 120 -17.01 4.79 -11.04
CA ALA A 120 -15.90 4.04 -11.60
C ALA A 120 -14.62 4.87 -11.71
N ALA A 121 -13.48 4.26 -11.45
CA ALA A 121 -12.17 4.82 -11.74
C ALA A 121 -11.21 3.74 -12.25
N ARG A 122 -10.30 4.14 -13.12
CA ARG A 122 -9.31 3.28 -13.76
C ARG A 122 -7.91 3.82 -13.45
N CYS A 123 -7.02 2.92 -13.07
CA CYS A 123 -5.60 3.15 -12.94
C CYS A 123 -4.87 2.34 -14.00
N ASP A 124 -4.24 3.03 -14.95
CA ASP A 124 -3.29 2.44 -15.91
C ASP A 124 -1.85 2.47 -15.38
N THR A 125 -1.52 3.41 -14.49
CA THR A 125 -0.20 3.55 -13.86
C THR A 125 -0.34 4.24 -12.50
N PHE A 126 0.24 3.64 -11.46
CA PHE A 126 0.24 4.18 -10.09
C PHE A 126 1.57 4.86 -9.76
N TYR A 127 1.58 5.71 -8.73
CA TYR A 127 2.79 6.39 -8.25
C TYR A 127 3.78 5.38 -7.62
N GLY A 128 5.01 5.35 -8.15
CA GLY A 128 6.05 4.37 -7.84
C GLY A 128 6.22 3.25 -8.86
N HIS A 129 5.37 3.17 -9.88
CA HIS A 129 5.64 2.38 -11.06
C HIS A 129 6.78 3.01 -11.89
N TRP A 130 7.56 2.26 -12.68
CA TRP A 130 8.64 2.84 -13.49
C TRP A 130 8.18 3.90 -14.52
N ARG A 131 6.91 3.84 -14.94
CA ARG A 131 6.26 4.85 -15.79
C ARG A 131 5.87 6.14 -15.05
N LYS A 132 5.81 6.09 -13.71
CA LYS A 132 5.48 7.22 -12.82
C LYS A 132 6.27 7.03 -11.52
N PRO A 133 7.61 7.15 -11.57
CA PRO A 133 8.49 6.77 -10.46
C PRO A 133 8.26 7.67 -9.25
N LEU A 134 8.63 7.17 -8.06
CA LEU A 134 8.67 7.98 -6.86
C LEU A 134 9.70 9.10 -7.01
N SER A 135 9.41 10.26 -6.42
CA SER A 135 10.39 11.32 -6.21
C SER A 135 11.50 10.81 -5.29
N GLN A 136 12.67 11.46 -5.35
CA GLN A 136 13.77 11.13 -4.44
C GLN A 136 13.38 11.39 -2.98
N GLU A 137 12.62 12.45 -2.71
CA GLU A 137 12.10 12.80 -1.39
C GLU A 137 11.21 11.68 -0.85
N ASP A 138 10.21 11.22 -1.62
CA ASP A 138 9.32 10.14 -1.19
C ASP A 138 10.04 8.80 -1.00
N LEU A 139 11.10 8.53 -1.78
CA LEU A 139 11.94 7.35 -1.58
C LEU A 139 12.70 7.41 -0.26
N VAL A 140 13.29 8.57 0.06
CA VAL A 140 14.01 8.81 1.32
C VAL A 140 13.08 8.77 2.52
N ASP A 141 11.89 9.36 2.40
CA ASP A 141 10.87 9.32 3.47
C ASP A 141 10.42 7.87 3.73
N LYS A 142 10.13 7.11 2.66
CA LYS A 142 9.79 5.69 2.77
C LYS A 142 10.92 4.89 3.41
N PHE A 143 12.18 5.16 3.03
CA PHE A 143 13.33 4.50 3.64
C PHE A 143 13.40 4.82 5.13
N SER A 144 13.29 6.10 5.50
CA SER A 144 13.36 6.58 6.88
C SER A 144 12.30 5.91 7.75
N VAL A 145 11.04 5.95 7.32
CA VAL A 145 9.92 5.30 8.05
C VAL A 145 10.16 3.81 8.28
N ASN A 146 10.67 3.10 7.27
CA ASN A 146 10.94 1.66 7.39
C ASN A 146 12.14 1.39 8.31
N ALA A 147 13.24 2.12 8.12
CA ALA A 147 14.50 1.91 8.81
C ALA A 147 14.43 2.31 10.29
N SER A 148 13.66 3.35 10.63
CA SER A 148 13.47 3.81 12.01
C SER A 148 12.79 2.78 12.93
N SER A 149 12.22 1.71 12.38
CA SER A 149 11.73 0.58 13.19
C SER A 149 12.86 -0.26 13.83
N VAL A 150 14.11 -0.09 13.36
CA VAL A 150 15.27 -0.88 13.77
C VAL A 150 16.49 0.00 14.09
N LEU A 151 16.73 1.02 13.28
CA LEU A 151 17.89 1.91 13.37
C LEU A 151 17.54 3.20 14.12
N CYS A 152 18.54 3.75 14.80
CA CYS A 152 18.43 5.10 15.34
C CYS A 152 18.52 6.15 14.24
N SER A 153 18.18 7.41 14.56
CA SER A 153 18.23 8.53 13.60
C SER A 153 19.61 8.69 12.95
N GLU A 154 20.70 8.54 13.71
CA GLU A 154 22.06 8.60 13.18
C GLU A 154 22.34 7.49 12.15
N GLY A 155 21.87 6.28 12.42
CA GLY A 155 21.97 5.16 11.48
C GLY A 155 21.17 5.41 10.20
N VAL A 156 19.94 5.93 10.32
CA VAL A 156 19.09 6.25 9.17
C VAL A 156 19.70 7.36 8.32
N GLU A 157 20.07 8.48 8.92
CA GLU A 157 20.65 9.64 8.23
C GLU A 157 21.98 9.29 7.56
N GLY A 158 22.85 8.56 8.26
CA GLY A 158 24.12 8.11 7.72
C GLY A 158 23.97 7.18 6.51
N LEU A 159 22.97 6.30 6.52
CA LEU A 159 22.67 5.44 5.37
C LEU A 159 22.14 6.24 4.18
N ILE A 160 21.29 7.24 4.42
CA ILE A 160 20.78 8.12 3.36
C ILE A 160 21.94 8.86 2.68
N ASP A 161 22.87 9.42 3.46
CA ASP A 161 24.02 10.14 2.92
C ASP A 161 24.99 9.23 2.14
N VAL A 162 25.36 8.09 2.71
CA VAL A 162 26.30 7.14 2.09
C VAL A 162 25.72 6.56 0.79
N VAL A 163 24.45 6.16 0.78
CA VAL A 163 23.81 5.61 -0.43
C VAL A 163 23.59 6.71 -1.47
N GLY A 164 23.23 7.92 -1.04
CA GLY A 164 23.03 9.08 -1.91
C GLY A 164 24.30 9.57 -2.59
N ASN A 165 25.48 9.29 -2.03
CA ASN A 165 26.79 9.68 -2.56
C ASN A 165 27.71 8.47 -2.82
N MET A 166 27.11 7.29 -3.08
CA MET A 166 27.84 6.01 -3.10
C MET A 166 28.99 5.99 -4.12
N GLU A 167 28.90 6.73 -5.22
CA GLU A 167 29.96 6.86 -6.22
C GLU A 167 31.24 7.55 -5.72
N ARG A 168 31.15 8.27 -4.60
CA ARG A 168 32.27 8.97 -3.95
C ARG A 168 32.84 8.20 -2.75
N VAL A 169 32.15 7.16 -2.31
CA VAL A 169 32.54 6.36 -1.15
C VAL A 169 33.70 5.44 -1.54
N ARG A 170 34.85 5.60 -0.85
CA ARG A 170 36.06 4.81 -1.12
C ARG A 170 36.08 3.45 -0.43
N GLU A 171 35.41 3.34 0.71
CA GLU A 171 35.37 2.12 1.53
C GLU A 171 33.96 1.74 1.92
N CYS A 172 33.53 0.52 1.57
CA CYS A 172 32.18 0.03 1.91
C CYS A 172 31.98 -0.25 3.41
N SER A 173 33.05 -0.23 4.22
CA SER A 173 33.02 -0.43 5.68
C SER A 173 32.10 0.58 6.37
N ILE A 174 32.00 1.80 5.82
CA ILE A 174 31.16 2.89 6.34
C ILE A 174 29.65 2.58 6.25
N LEU A 175 29.22 1.85 5.22
CA LEU A 175 27.84 1.38 5.13
C LEU A 175 27.54 0.40 6.28
N GLY A 176 28.50 -0.49 6.54
CA GLY A 176 28.40 -1.46 7.63
C GLY A 176 28.35 -0.82 9.02
N SER A 177 29.02 0.32 9.26
CA SER A 177 28.93 1.01 10.54
C SER A 177 27.53 1.55 10.81
N TYR A 178 26.90 2.19 9.82
CA TYR A 178 25.54 2.72 9.99
C TYR A 178 24.47 1.63 10.08
N LEU A 179 24.64 0.51 9.34
CA LEU A 179 23.73 -0.64 9.45
C LEU A 179 23.71 -1.29 10.85
N ARG A 180 24.73 -1.04 11.69
CA ARG A 180 24.82 -1.57 13.06
C ARG A 180 24.28 -0.63 14.14
N LEU A 181 23.95 0.62 13.80
CA LEU A 181 23.45 1.61 14.76
C LEU A 181 21.96 1.38 15.06
N THR A 182 21.67 0.40 15.91
CA THR A 182 20.30 0.06 16.30
C THR A 182 19.78 0.96 17.41
N SER A 183 18.47 1.18 17.45
CA SER A 183 17.81 2.03 18.47
C SER A 183 18.10 1.58 19.91
N SER A 184 18.31 0.28 20.12
CA SER A 184 18.67 -0.31 21.41
C SER A 184 20.06 0.09 21.94
N GLN A 185 21.02 0.40 21.07
CA GLN A 185 22.37 0.83 21.49
C GLN A 185 22.39 2.29 21.98
N GLN A 186 21.47 3.12 21.47
CA GLN A 186 21.37 4.53 21.89
C GLN A 186 20.73 4.66 23.28
N GLU A 187 19.72 3.84 23.60
CA GLU A 187 19.10 3.81 24.93
C GLU A 187 20.08 3.37 26.04
N GLN A 188 21.00 2.45 25.72
CA GLN A 188 22.07 2.02 26.64
C GLN A 188 23.13 3.12 26.89
N CYS A 189 23.49 3.89 25.87
CA CYS A 189 24.41 5.03 26.03
C CYS A 189 23.80 6.16 26.88
N TYR A 190 22.52 6.48 26.68
CA TYR A 190 21.84 7.53 27.47
C TYR A 190 21.58 7.14 28.93
N SER A 191 21.42 5.85 29.22
CA SER A 191 21.25 5.37 30.61
C SER A 191 22.56 5.35 31.39
N LEU A 192 23.70 5.14 30.73
CA LEU A 192 25.04 5.20 31.34
C LEU A 192 25.52 6.63 31.62
N GLN A 193 25.01 7.64 30.92
CA GLN A 193 25.35 9.06 31.14
C GLN A 193 24.50 9.74 32.23
N ARG A 194 23.51 9.03 32.80
CA ARG A 194 22.64 9.54 33.89
C ARG A 194 22.96 8.94 35.27
N LEU A 195 24.08 8.22 35.40
CA LEU A 195 24.67 7.75 36.66
C LEU A 195 25.98 8.51 36.92
#